data_AF-A0A1V3IE16-F1
#
_entry.id   AF-A0A1V3IE16-F1
#
_cell.length_a   1.000
_cell.length_b   1.000
_cell.length_c   1.000
_cell.angle_alpha   90.00
_cell.angle_beta   90.00
_cell.angle_gamma   90.00
#
_symmetry.space_group_name_H-M   'P 1'
#
loop_
_entity.id
_entity.type
_entity.pdbx_description
1 polymer ?
#
loop_
_entity_poly.entity_id
_entity_poly.type
_entity_poly.pdbx_seq_one_letter_code
_entity_poly.pdbx_strand_id
1 'polypeptide(L)'
;MGRAKENGVIEPIVNWEGCLPYYKSVPDDVFIGQNGGFSLRSKKLLGMPRKLDMNVLISHPKKLEMGRQPVALEYDDPNHNEDIILTIIYRKLLESQGIQFAPPKIAAYFAGESVDAIHSTLGVSLDDVFGVHTFGCLVLTHKNALYMQKKMWFYGIDICTNILCKWLNDSGLSIEVPYHFFPQEELEKAGW
;
A
#
# COMPACT_ATOMS: atom_id res chain seq x y z
N MET A 1 16.51 -17.57 -0.73
CA MET A 1 17.99 -17.66 -0.64
C MET A 1 18.59 -16.77 -1.72
N GLY A 2 19.25 -15.67 -1.35
CA GLY A 2 19.89 -14.76 -2.31
C GLY A 2 21.26 -15.29 -2.79
N ARG A 3 21.65 -14.96 -4.03
CA ARG A 3 23.02 -15.16 -4.53
C ARG A 3 23.84 -13.91 -4.26
N ALA A 4 24.94 -14.05 -3.54
CA ALA A 4 25.94 -13.00 -3.40
C ALA A 4 26.77 -12.87 -4.70
N LYS A 5 27.07 -11.64 -5.12
CA LYS A 5 28.21 -11.36 -6.01
C LYS A 5 29.43 -10.92 -5.19
N GLU A 6 30.60 -11.03 -5.80
CA GLU A 6 31.95 -11.03 -5.21
C GLU A 6 32.36 -9.80 -4.37
N ASN A 7 31.51 -8.78 -4.22
CA ASN A 7 31.86 -7.51 -3.55
C ASN A 7 31.20 -7.33 -2.18
N GLY A 8 30.52 -8.34 -1.63
CA GLY A 8 29.94 -8.29 -0.27
C GLY A 8 28.78 -7.31 -0.09
N VAL A 9 28.41 -6.55 -1.11
CA VAL A 9 27.18 -5.75 -1.14
C VAL A 9 26.01 -6.69 -1.43
N ILE A 10 25.17 -6.90 -0.42
CA ILE A 10 23.85 -7.50 -0.62
C ILE A 10 23.02 -6.44 -1.34
N GLU A 11 22.99 -6.48 -2.67
CA GLU A 11 21.94 -5.74 -3.38
C GLU A 11 20.59 -6.29 -2.89
N PRO A 12 19.65 -5.43 -2.46
CA PRO A 12 18.30 -5.89 -2.22
C PRO A 12 17.84 -6.59 -3.48
N ILE A 13 17.29 -7.80 -3.35
CA ILE A 13 16.68 -8.51 -4.47
C ILE A 13 15.45 -7.69 -4.85
N VAL A 14 15.64 -6.69 -5.70
CA VAL A 14 14.59 -5.96 -6.41
C VAL A 14 14.09 -6.92 -7.49
N ASN A 15 13.35 -7.96 -7.11
CA ASN A 15 12.87 -8.92 -8.11
C ASN A 15 11.35 -9.08 -8.09
N TRP A 16 10.69 -8.02 -8.55
CA TRP A 16 9.31 -8.02 -9.02
C TRP A 16 9.07 -9.06 -10.12
N GLU A 17 10.08 -9.44 -10.89
CA GLU A 17 9.98 -10.54 -11.88
C GLU A 17 9.68 -11.87 -11.19
N GLY A 18 9.97 -12.02 -9.90
CA GLY A 18 9.57 -13.18 -9.11
C GLY A 18 8.07 -13.20 -8.76
N CYS A 19 7.43 -12.03 -8.62
CA CYS A 19 6.01 -11.90 -8.27
C CYS A 19 5.10 -11.82 -9.51
N LEU A 20 5.60 -11.31 -10.64
CA LEU A 20 4.84 -11.22 -11.89
C LEU A 20 4.24 -12.55 -12.37
N PRO A 21 4.97 -13.69 -12.32
CA PRO A 21 4.39 -14.99 -12.65
C PRO A 21 3.17 -15.30 -11.79
N TYR A 22 3.22 -14.98 -10.49
CA TYR A 22 2.10 -15.18 -9.57
C TYR A 22 0.89 -14.31 -9.98
N TYR A 23 1.09 -13.04 -10.31
CA TYR A 23 0.00 -12.16 -10.78
C TYR A 23 -0.58 -12.56 -12.14
N LYS A 24 0.22 -13.22 -13.00
CA LYS A 24 -0.25 -13.76 -14.29
C LYS A 24 -1.01 -15.08 -14.16
N SER A 25 -0.88 -15.77 -13.03
CA SER A 25 -1.51 -17.08 -12.78
C SER A 25 -2.16 -17.15 -11.39
N VAL A 26 -2.85 -16.08 -10.98
CA VAL A 26 -3.56 -16.04 -9.70
C VAL A 26 -4.70 -17.08 -9.74
N PRO A 27 -4.79 -18.00 -8.76
CA PRO A 27 -5.91 -18.93 -8.68
C PRO A 27 -7.26 -18.20 -8.56
N ASP A 28 -8.32 -18.79 -9.10
CA ASP A 28 -9.67 -18.18 -9.13
C ASP A 28 -10.25 -17.85 -7.73
N ASP A 29 -9.73 -18.50 -6.68
CA ASP A 29 -10.14 -18.29 -5.29
C ASP A 29 -9.23 -17.33 -4.50
N VAL A 30 -8.20 -16.78 -5.14
CA VAL A 30 -7.35 -15.75 -4.57
C VAL A 30 -7.84 -14.38 -5.02
N PHE A 31 -8.15 -13.53 -4.04
CA PHE A 31 -8.59 -12.17 -4.28
C PHE A 31 -7.46 -11.18 -4.04
N ILE A 32 -7.24 -10.32 -5.03
CA ILE A 32 -6.37 -9.16 -4.89
C ILE A 32 -7.16 -8.09 -4.12
N GLY A 33 -6.57 -7.55 -3.05
CA GLY A 33 -7.15 -6.45 -2.30
C GLY A 33 -7.38 -5.23 -3.20
N GLN A 34 -8.59 -4.66 -3.15
CA GLN A 34 -8.97 -3.53 -3.99
C GLN A 34 -9.30 -2.34 -3.10
N ASN A 35 -8.28 -1.59 -2.65
CA ASN A 35 -8.52 -0.39 -1.84
C ASN A 35 -8.99 0.82 -2.71
N GLY A 36 -8.50 0.90 -3.95
CA GLY A 36 -8.59 2.12 -4.75
C GLY A 36 -9.98 2.73 -4.98
N GLY A 37 -11.03 1.92 -5.05
CA GLY A 37 -12.41 2.43 -5.22
C GLY A 37 -13.27 2.36 -3.97
N PHE A 38 -12.72 1.84 -2.86
CA PHE A 38 -13.50 1.42 -1.69
C PHE A 38 -13.95 2.56 -0.78
N SER A 39 -13.41 3.77 -0.96
CA SER A 39 -13.84 4.95 -0.20
C SER A 39 -15.32 5.32 -0.44
N LEU A 40 -15.93 4.82 -1.51
CA LEU A 40 -17.37 4.93 -1.77
C LEU A 40 -18.11 3.67 -1.28
N ARG A 41 -18.09 3.42 0.03
CA ARG A 41 -18.79 2.28 0.62
C ARG A 41 -20.30 2.49 0.53
N SER A 42 -20.99 1.58 -0.14
CA SER A 42 -22.45 1.59 -0.08
C SER A 42 -22.91 1.37 1.36
N LYS A 43 -23.98 2.05 1.76
CA LYS A 43 -24.66 1.80 3.05
C LYS A 43 -25.03 0.32 3.22
N LYS A 44 -25.30 -0.37 2.11
CA LYS A 44 -25.56 -1.81 2.07
C LYS A 44 -24.35 -2.61 2.57
N LEU A 45 -23.15 -2.37 2.02
CA LEU A 45 -21.92 -3.05 2.43
C LEU A 45 -21.62 -2.80 3.91
N LEU A 46 -21.71 -1.54 4.38
CA LEU A 46 -21.46 -1.18 5.78
C LEU A 46 -22.40 -1.85 6.77
N GLY A 47 -23.60 -2.24 6.34
CA GLY A 47 -24.57 -2.98 7.15
C GLY A 47 -24.34 -4.49 7.18
N MET A 48 -23.55 -5.04 6.24
CA MET A 48 -23.36 -6.50 6.12
C MET A 48 -22.68 -7.13 7.33
N PRO A 49 -21.62 -6.55 7.93
CA PRO A 49 -20.98 -7.16 9.09
C PRO A 49 -21.96 -7.44 10.23
N ARG A 50 -22.83 -6.47 10.55
CA ARG A 50 -23.87 -6.64 11.58
C ARG A 50 -24.96 -7.63 11.16
N LYS A 51 -25.41 -7.55 9.90
CA LYS A 51 -26.48 -8.41 9.38
C LYS A 51 -26.07 -9.90 9.39
N LEU A 52 -24.79 -10.17 9.13
CA LEU A 52 -24.25 -11.51 8.95
C LEU A 52 -23.52 -12.03 10.19
N ASP A 53 -23.55 -11.28 11.30
CA ASP A 53 -22.81 -11.57 12.52
C ASP A 53 -21.32 -11.89 12.25
N MET A 54 -20.70 -11.05 11.39
CA MET A 54 -19.29 -11.21 11.03
C MET A 54 -18.42 -10.89 12.24
N ASN A 55 -17.89 -11.94 12.86
CA ASN A 55 -16.94 -11.83 13.95
C ASN A 55 -15.52 -11.67 13.38
N VAL A 56 -15.08 -10.42 13.32
CA VAL A 56 -13.71 -10.06 12.96
C VAL A 56 -12.87 -10.10 14.22
N LEU A 57 -11.92 -11.06 14.28
CA LEU A 57 -10.92 -11.09 15.33
C LEU A 57 -9.82 -10.09 14.99
N ILE A 58 -9.87 -8.91 15.63
CA ILE A 58 -8.81 -7.91 15.55
C ILE A 58 -7.85 -8.18 16.71
N SER A 59 -6.58 -8.41 16.42
CA SER A 59 -5.56 -8.55 17.46
C SER A 59 -5.40 -7.25 18.25
N HIS A 60 -4.98 -7.35 19.50
CA HIS A 60 -4.64 -6.14 20.25
C HIS A 60 -3.42 -5.48 19.60
N PRO A 61 -3.45 -4.16 19.36
CA PRO A 61 -2.29 -3.47 18.86
C PRO A 61 -1.18 -3.59 19.90
N LYS A 62 0.04 -3.87 19.43
CA LYS A 62 1.21 -3.91 20.29
C LYS A 62 1.71 -2.48 20.50
N LYS A 63 2.13 -2.20 21.72
CA LYS A 63 2.80 -0.95 22.06
C LYS A 63 4.21 -1.02 21.49
N LEU A 64 4.56 -0.11 20.59
CA LEU A 64 5.94 0.07 20.20
C LEU A 64 6.66 0.90 21.27
N GLU A 65 7.64 0.30 21.93
CA GLU A 65 8.66 1.05 22.64
C GLU A 65 9.82 1.31 21.69
N MET A 66 9.82 2.47 21.05
CA MET A 66 10.94 2.93 20.21
C MET A 66 11.43 4.31 20.68
N GLY A 67 12.18 4.32 21.79
CA GLY A 67 12.97 5.48 22.21
C GLY A 67 12.21 6.83 22.23
N ARG A 68 12.86 7.90 21.74
CA ARG A 68 12.36 9.30 21.76
C ARG A 68 11.21 9.61 20.79
N GLN A 69 10.64 8.63 20.09
CA GLN A 69 9.50 8.84 19.19
C GLN A 69 8.17 8.76 19.99
N PRO A 70 7.07 9.38 19.50
CA PRO A 70 5.77 9.23 20.13
C PRO A 70 5.37 7.74 20.19
N VAL A 71 4.85 7.29 21.33
CA VAL A 71 4.30 5.94 21.48
C VAL A 71 3.21 5.75 20.44
N ALA A 72 3.42 4.84 19.49
CA ALA A 72 2.43 4.43 18.51
C ALA A 72 1.89 3.03 18.85
N LEU A 73 0.61 2.84 18.59
CA LEU A 73 -0.03 1.53 18.58
C LEU A 73 0.04 1.00 17.15
N GLU A 74 0.68 -0.15 16.97
CA GLU A 74 0.78 -0.82 15.67
C GLU A 74 0.21 -2.24 15.78
N TYR A 75 -0.44 -2.70 14.71
CA TYR A 75 -1.00 -4.05 14.62
C TYR A 75 -0.04 -4.93 13.83
N ASP A 76 0.32 -6.08 14.40
CA ASP A 76 1.26 -7.02 13.75
C ASP A 76 0.64 -7.76 12.55
N ASP A 77 -0.68 -7.83 12.47
CA ASP A 77 -1.39 -8.57 11.44
C ASP A 77 -2.29 -7.66 10.60
N PRO A 78 -2.47 -7.97 9.30
CA PRO A 78 -3.31 -7.17 8.40
C PRO A 78 -4.81 -7.33 8.65
N ASN A 79 -5.26 -8.20 9.56
CA ASN A 79 -6.67 -8.42 9.85
C ASN A 79 -7.29 -7.30 10.68
N HIS A 80 -6.54 -6.26 11.04
CA HIS A 80 -7.14 -5.01 11.50
C HIS A 80 -7.62 -4.13 10.34
N ASN A 81 -7.16 -4.38 9.11
CA ASN A 81 -7.53 -3.61 7.93
C ASN A 81 -8.88 -4.08 7.40
N GLU A 82 -9.90 -3.24 7.59
CA GLU A 82 -11.26 -3.50 7.13
C GLU A 82 -11.34 -3.83 5.64
N ASP A 83 -10.53 -3.19 4.80
CA ASP A 83 -10.55 -3.43 3.36
C ASP A 83 -10.03 -4.84 3.06
N ILE A 84 -9.03 -5.33 3.78
CA ILE A 84 -8.54 -6.73 3.65
C ILE A 84 -9.63 -7.72 4.08
N ILE A 85 -10.27 -7.44 5.22
CA ILE A 85 -11.32 -8.30 5.75
C ILE A 85 -12.50 -8.40 4.78
N LEU A 86 -12.99 -7.27 4.26
CA LEU A 86 -14.17 -7.24 3.41
C LEU A 86 -13.87 -7.69 1.98
N THR A 87 -12.74 -7.24 1.40
CA THR A 87 -12.43 -7.48 -0.02
C THR A 87 -11.71 -8.78 -0.31
N ILE A 88 -11.11 -9.41 0.71
CA ILE A 88 -10.38 -10.67 0.55
C ILE A 88 -11.06 -11.77 1.38
N ILE A 89 -11.12 -11.61 2.71
CA ILE A 89 -11.55 -12.69 3.62
C ILE A 89 -13.04 -13.02 3.45
N TYR A 90 -13.90 -12.01 3.46
CA TYR A 90 -15.36 -12.18 3.39
C TYR A 90 -15.95 -11.99 1.99
N ARG A 91 -15.13 -11.81 0.95
CA ARG A 91 -15.61 -11.47 -0.40
C ARG A 91 -16.67 -12.42 -0.92
N LYS A 92 -16.40 -13.74 -0.93
CA LYS A 92 -17.36 -14.75 -1.40
C LYS A 92 -18.66 -14.74 -0.61
N LEU A 93 -18.58 -14.56 0.71
CA LEU A 93 -19.77 -14.45 1.55
C LEU A 93 -20.58 -13.20 1.20
N LEU A 94 -19.94 -12.05 1.04
CA LEU A 94 -20.59 -10.80 0.66
C LEU A 94 -21.21 -10.88 -0.74
N GLU A 95 -20.51 -11.50 -1.71
CA GLU A 95 -21.02 -11.77 -3.05
C GLU A 95 -22.28 -12.65 -3.01
N SER A 96 -22.30 -13.69 -2.15
CA SER A 96 -23.49 -14.52 -1.94
C SER A 96 -24.70 -13.74 -1.39
N GLN A 97 -24.47 -12.59 -0.76
CA GLN A 97 -25.49 -11.67 -0.23
C GLN A 97 -25.86 -10.56 -1.23
N GLY A 98 -25.38 -10.68 -2.49
CA GLY A 98 -25.62 -9.72 -3.55
C GLY A 98 -24.84 -8.42 -3.39
N ILE A 99 -23.70 -8.42 -2.70
CA ILE A 99 -22.70 -7.36 -2.83
C ILE A 99 -21.93 -7.60 -4.13
N GLN A 100 -21.70 -6.53 -4.88
CA GLN A 100 -20.88 -6.58 -6.10
C GLN A 100 -19.60 -5.79 -5.86
N PHE A 101 -18.47 -6.41 -6.16
CA PHE A 101 -17.17 -5.78 -6.13
C PHE A 101 -16.77 -5.36 -7.56
N ALA A 102 -16.05 -4.25 -7.69
CA ALA A 102 -15.59 -3.81 -9.00
C ALA A 102 -14.64 -4.85 -9.62
N PRO A 103 -14.71 -5.08 -10.95
CA PRO A 103 -13.73 -5.91 -11.63
C PRO A 103 -12.30 -5.36 -11.41
N PRO A 104 -11.27 -6.22 -11.27
CA PRO A 104 -9.88 -5.81 -11.04
C PRO A 104 -9.39 -4.68 -11.95
N LYS A 105 -9.66 -4.79 -13.25
CA LYS A 105 -9.27 -3.76 -14.21
C LYS A 105 -9.93 -2.40 -13.94
N ILE A 106 -11.19 -2.38 -13.53
CA ILE A 106 -11.89 -1.13 -13.18
C ILE A 106 -11.34 -0.55 -11.87
N ALA A 107 -11.11 -1.40 -10.87
CA ALA A 107 -10.56 -0.96 -9.59
C ALA A 107 -9.15 -0.37 -9.71
N ALA A 108 -8.34 -0.85 -10.65
CA ALA A 108 -6.98 -0.35 -10.89
C ALA A 108 -6.95 1.14 -11.27
N TYR A 109 -7.94 1.66 -12.00
CA TYR A 109 -8.01 3.10 -12.32
C TYR A 109 -8.17 4.01 -11.09
N PHE A 110 -8.47 3.45 -9.92
CA PHE A 110 -8.64 4.21 -8.68
C PHE A 110 -7.61 3.81 -7.60
N ALA A 111 -6.72 2.86 -7.87
CA ALA A 111 -5.80 2.29 -6.88
C ALA A 111 -4.35 2.67 -7.18
N GLY A 112 -3.58 3.04 -6.15
CA GLY A 112 -2.16 3.38 -6.29
C GLY A 112 -1.23 2.57 -5.37
N GLU A 113 -1.71 1.58 -4.63
CA GLU A 113 -0.90 0.91 -3.60
C GLU A 113 0.03 -0.17 -4.17
N SER A 114 -0.20 -0.61 -5.40
CA SER A 114 0.57 -1.65 -6.10
C SER A 114 0.77 -1.24 -7.56
N VAL A 115 1.30 -0.03 -7.72
CA VAL A 115 1.36 0.75 -8.96
C VAL A 115 1.94 -0.07 -10.12
N ASP A 116 3.01 -0.86 -9.92
CA ASP A 116 3.71 -1.45 -11.06
C ASP A 116 3.23 -2.88 -11.43
N ALA A 117 3.14 -3.80 -10.46
CA ALA A 117 2.83 -5.20 -10.74
C ALA A 117 1.38 -5.43 -11.21
N ILE A 118 0.41 -4.73 -10.60
CA ILE A 118 -1.01 -4.96 -10.88
C ILE A 118 -1.44 -4.22 -12.15
N HIS A 119 -1.04 -2.96 -12.31
CA HIS A 119 -1.42 -2.16 -13.48
C HIS A 119 -0.85 -2.72 -14.77
N SER A 120 0.43 -3.13 -14.76
CA SER A 120 1.07 -3.80 -15.90
C SER A 120 0.34 -5.09 -16.28
N THR A 121 0.00 -5.92 -15.28
CA THR A 121 -0.74 -7.19 -15.52
C THR A 121 -2.14 -6.97 -16.07
N LEU A 122 -2.83 -5.90 -15.64
CA LEU A 122 -4.19 -5.57 -16.06
C LEU A 122 -4.26 -4.69 -17.32
N GLY A 123 -3.10 -4.26 -17.84
CA GLY A 123 -3.00 -3.36 -18.98
C GLY A 123 -3.64 -1.99 -18.73
N VAL A 124 -3.40 -1.42 -17.54
CA VAL A 124 -3.86 -0.08 -17.15
C VAL A 124 -2.64 0.83 -17.11
N SER A 125 -2.64 1.92 -17.89
CA SER A 125 -1.56 2.90 -17.82
C SER A 125 -1.64 3.67 -16.51
N LEU A 126 -0.49 4.03 -15.94
CA LEU A 126 -0.44 4.90 -14.77
C LEU A 126 -0.92 6.32 -15.07
N ASP A 127 -0.77 6.76 -16.31
CA ASP A 127 -1.29 8.06 -16.77
C ASP A 127 -2.83 8.12 -16.80
N ASP A 128 -3.48 6.95 -16.80
CA ASP A 128 -4.94 6.86 -16.83
C ASP A 128 -5.55 6.73 -15.41
N VAL A 129 -4.73 6.67 -14.36
CA VAL A 129 -5.21 6.51 -12.98
C VAL A 129 -5.87 7.81 -12.50
N PHE A 130 -7.15 7.75 -12.12
CA PHE A 130 -7.94 8.91 -11.72
C PHE A 130 -7.60 9.46 -10.34
N GLY A 131 -6.99 8.64 -9.50
CA GLY A 131 -6.65 8.99 -8.13
C GLY A 131 -5.97 7.83 -7.43
N VAL A 132 -5.25 8.18 -6.36
CA VAL A 132 -4.46 7.22 -5.61
C VAL A 132 -4.94 7.16 -4.18
N HIS A 133 -5.29 5.96 -3.72
CA HIS A 133 -5.25 5.67 -2.30
C HIS A 133 -3.79 5.40 -1.95
N THR A 134 -3.18 6.28 -1.16
CA THR A 134 -1.80 6.14 -0.70
C THR A 134 -1.76 6.06 0.81
N PHE A 135 -0.66 5.57 1.35
CA PHE A 135 -0.36 5.67 2.78
C PHE A 135 -0.50 7.13 3.22
N GLY A 136 -1.17 7.38 4.35
CA GLY A 136 -1.41 8.72 4.93
C GLY A 136 -0.15 9.40 5.46
N CYS A 137 0.98 9.18 4.80
CA CYS A 137 2.29 9.75 5.07
C CYS A 137 2.56 10.97 4.19
N LEU A 138 1.92 11.08 3.02
CA LEU A 138 2.06 12.19 2.09
C LEU A 138 0.76 13.01 2.05
N VAL A 139 0.88 14.33 2.14
CA VAL A 139 -0.25 15.27 2.08
C VAL A 139 -0.03 16.24 0.94
N LEU A 140 -1.02 16.42 0.07
CA LEU A 140 -0.99 17.45 -0.96
C LEU A 140 -1.13 18.83 -0.31
N THR A 141 -0.07 19.62 -0.35
CA THR A 141 -0.06 20.99 0.20
C THR A 141 -0.33 22.02 -0.88
N HIS A 142 0.12 21.74 -2.11
CA HIS A 142 -0.07 22.59 -3.29
C HIS A 142 -0.27 21.72 -4.53
N LYS A 143 -0.69 22.31 -5.66
CA LYS A 143 -1.04 21.59 -6.90
C LYS A 143 -0.05 20.49 -7.31
N ASN A 144 1.26 20.75 -7.17
CA ASN A 144 2.33 19.82 -7.53
C ASN A 144 3.32 19.60 -6.38
N ALA A 145 2.89 19.80 -5.13
CA ALA A 145 3.78 19.67 -3.97
C ALA A 145 3.13 18.82 -2.88
N LEU A 146 3.86 17.81 -2.46
CA LEU A 146 3.51 16.89 -1.38
C LEU A 146 4.40 17.18 -0.17
N TYR A 147 3.84 17.04 1.02
CA TYR A 147 4.57 17.10 2.29
C TYR A 147 4.52 15.75 2.99
N MET A 148 5.67 15.25 3.44
CA MET A 148 5.76 14.01 4.19
C MET A 148 5.40 14.26 5.66
N GLN A 149 4.12 14.09 6.01
CA GLN A 149 3.62 14.29 7.37
C GLN A 149 4.07 13.21 8.35
N LYS A 150 4.32 11.98 7.87
CA LYS A 150 4.82 10.86 8.67
C LYS A 150 6.03 10.25 7.99
N LYS A 151 7.02 9.88 8.79
CA LYS A 151 8.25 9.27 8.27
C LYS A 151 7.90 7.99 7.51
N MET A 152 8.20 7.99 6.22
CA MET A 152 8.11 6.80 5.39
C MET A 152 9.39 5.98 5.58
N TRP A 153 9.23 4.68 5.78
CA TRP A 153 10.35 3.80 5.95
C TRP A 153 10.80 3.28 4.58
N PHE A 154 11.76 3.97 3.99
CA PHE A 154 12.42 3.53 2.76
C PHE A 154 13.37 2.37 3.06
N TYR A 155 12.83 1.20 3.38
CA TYR A 155 13.65 0.00 3.42
C TYR A 155 13.95 -0.44 1.98
N GLY A 156 15.13 -1.00 1.72
CA GLY A 156 15.47 -1.56 0.41
C GLY A 156 14.51 -2.67 -0.07
N ILE A 157 13.60 -3.13 0.81
CA ILE A 157 12.57 -4.12 0.54
C ILE A 157 11.14 -3.54 0.46
N ASP A 158 10.92 -2.26 0.81
CA ASP A 158 9.60 -1.63 0.67
C ASP A 158 9.40 -1.09 -0.75
N ILE A 159 9.21 -2.05 -1.66
CA ILE A 159 9.12 -1.82 -3.11
C ILE A 159 7.92 -0.92 -3.45
N CYS A 160 6.78 -1.10 -2.79
CA CYS A 160 5.56 -0.35 -3.09
C CYS A 160 5.74 1.15 -2.78
N THR A 161 6.31 1.47 -1.62
CA THR A 161 6.60 2.85 -1.23
C THR A 161 7.58 3.52 -2.20
N ASN A 162 8.67 2.83 -2.56
CA ASN A 162 9.69 3.38 -3.47
C ASN A 162 9.11 3.67 -4.87
N ILE A 163 8.32 2.74 -5.41
CA ILE A 163 7.67 2.89 -6.72
C ILE A 163 6.67 4.04 -6.71
N LEU A 164 5.86 4.16 -5.66
CA LEU A 164 4.93 5.27 -5.52
C LEU A 164 5.67 6.62 -5.51
N CYS A 165 6.71 6.77 -4.69
CA CYS A 165 7.50 8.00 -4.66
C CYS A 165 8.14 8.32 -6.02
N LYS A 166 8.67 7.29 -6.72
CA LYS A 166 9.21 7.47 -8.06
C LYS A 166 8.14 7.93 -9.04
N TRP A 167 6.99 7.28 -9.05
CA TRP A 167 5.89 7.63 -9.95
C TRP A 167 5.39 9.06 -9.69
N LEU A 168 5.18 9.45 -8.43
CA LEU A 168 4.79 10.82 -8.06
C LEU A 168 5.80 11.85 -8.56
N ASN A 169 7.10 11.57 -8.43
CA ASN A 169 8.15 12.44 -8.92
C ASN A 169 8.18 12.51 -10.46
N ASP A 170 8.03 11.38 -11.15
CA ASP A 170 7.97 11.30 -12.62
C ASP A 170 6.72 12.02 -13.18
N SER A 171 5.63 12.05 -12.41
CA SER A 171 4.41 12.82 -12.72
C SER A 171 4.55 14.33 -12.45
N GLY A 172 5.74 14.80 -12.04
CA GLY A 172 6.03 16.21 -11.82
C GLY A 172 5.61 16.76 -10.46
N LEU A 173 5.33 15.89 -9.48
CA LEU A 173 5.13 16.31 -8.09
C LEU A 173 6.47 16.37 -7.35
N SER A 174 6.69 17.41 -6.56
CA SER A 174 7.77 17.44 -5.58
C SER A 174 7.31 16.84 -4.25
N ILE A 175 8.24 16.20 -3.52
CA ILE A 175 8.00 15.68 -2.18
C ILE A 175 8.93 16.41 -1.20
N GLU A 176 8.35 17.22 -0.32
CA GLU A 176 9.06 17.84 0.79
C GLU A 176 9.18 16.84 1.95
N VAL A 177 10.41 16.56 2.36
CA VAL A 177 10.71 15.66 3.48
C VAL A 177 11.20 16.49 4.67
N PRO A 178 10.55 16.41 5.84
CA PRO A 178 10.99 17.13 7.03
C PRO A 178 12.43 16.77 7.43
N TYR A 179 13.24 17.78 7.73
CA TYR A 179 14.65 17.60 8.08
C TYR A 179 14.87 16.60 9.22
N HIS A 180 13.97 16.58 10.21
CA HIS A 180 14.06 15.70 11.38
C HIS A 180 13.79 14.22 11.06
N PHE A 181 13.43 13.88 9.82
CA PHE A 181 13.31 12.49 9.37
C PHE A 181 14.66 11.91 8.93
N PHE A 182 15.65 12.74 8.61
CA PHE A 182 16.98 12.29 8.22
C PHE A 182 17.82 11.93 9.45
N PRO A 183 18.63 10.86 9.40
CA PRO A 183 19.66 10.60 10.39
C PRO A 183 20.65 11.78 10.46
N GLN A 184 21.15 12.11 11.65
CA GLN A 184 22.12 13.20 11.86
C GLN A 184 23.35 13.06 10.93
N GLU A 185 23.87 11.84 10.77
CA GLU A 185 25.01 11.57 9.90
C GLU A 185 24.76 11.86 8.42
N GLU A 186 23.51 11.77 7.95
CA GLU A 186 23.16 12.11 6.55
C GLU A 186 23.05 13.61 6.35
N LEU A 187 22.53 14.34 7.34
CA LEU A 187 22.49 15.81 7.33
C LEU A 187 23.91 16.39 7.28
N GLU A 188 24.80 15.85 8.12
CA GLU A 188 26.21 16.25 8.16
C GLU A 188 26.93 15.99 6.83
N LYS A 189 26.66 14.85 6.17
CA LYS A 189 27.21 14.54 4.83
C LYS A 189 26.67 15.45 3.74
N ALA A 190 25.43 15.92 3.86
CA ALA A 190 24.82 16.83 2.91
C ALA A 190 25.26 18.29 3.11
N GLY A 191 26.01 18.60 4.17
CA GLY A 191 26.46 19.95 4.50
C GLY A 191 25.39 20.83 5.15
N TRP A 192 24.45 20.20 5.86
CA TRP A 192 23.35 20.85 6.61
C TRP A 192 23.71 20.96 8.10
#